data_AF-A0A3A3EJE2-F1
#
_entry.id   AF-A0A3A3EJE2-F1
#
_cell.length_a   1.000
_cell.length_b   1.000
_cell.length_c   1.000
_cell.angle_alpha   90.00
_cell.angle_beta   90.00
_cell.angle_gamma   90.00
#
_symmetry.space_group_name_H-M   'P 1'
#
loop_
_entity.id
_entity.type
_entity.pdbx_description
1 polymer ?
#
loop_
_entity_poly.entity_id
_entity_poly.type
_entity_poly.pdbx_seq_one_letter_code
_entity_poly.pdbx_strand_id
1 'polypeptide(L)' 'MSKFKKIVIAVVILLSLGAIAKQYNERNHTEMAIKACGNKDNIAKVDSKGFECKNVQSLETVD' A
#
# COMPACT_ATOMS: atom_id res chain seq x y z
N MET A 1 16.93 -10.53 34.38
CA MET A 1 17.17 -10.00 33.02
C MET A 1 17.88 -8.67 33.09
N SER A 2 18.99 -8.49 32.35
CA SER A 2 19.68 -7.19 32.26
C SER A 2 18.80 -6.12 31.62
N LYS A 3 18.90 -4.86 32.09
CA LYS A 3 18.11 -3.72 31.59
C LYS A 3 18.22 -3.55 30.07
N PHE A 4 19.39 -3.88 29.51
CA PHE A 4 19.66 -3.84 28.07
C PHE A 4 18.78 -4.82 27.27
N LYS A 5 18.57 -6.05 27.77
CA LYS A 5 17.68 -7.03 27.12
C LYS A 5 16.24 -6.55 27.06
N LYS A 6 15.76 -5.83 28.09
CA LYS A 6 14.38 -5.28 28.10
C LYS A 6 14.19 -4.19 27.04
N ILE A 7 15.18 -3.32 26.87
CA ILE A 7 15.14 -2.23 25.88
C ILE A 7 15.13 -2.79 24.46
N VAL A 8 16.00 -3.76 24.17
CA VAL A 8 16.06 -4.39 22.83
C VAL A 8 14.73 -5.05 22.47
N ILE A 9 14.11 -5.79 23.40
CA ILE A 9 12.81 -6.43 23.16
C ILE A 9 11.73 -5.39 22.88
N ALA A 10 11.68 -4.30 23.65
CA ALA A 10 10.70 -3.23 23.44
C ALA A 10 10.86 -2.56 22.06
N VAL A 11 12.10 -2.31 21.63
CA VAL A 11 12.39 -1.72 20.31
C VAL A 11 11.98 -2.66 19.18
N VAL A 12 12.27 -3.96 19.28
CA VAL A 12 11.89 -4.94 18.26
C VAL A 12 10.37 -5.03 18.11
N ILE A 13 9.62 -4.99 19.22
CA ILE A 13 8.15 -5.02 19.20
C ILE A 13 7.58 -3.73 18.57
N LEU A 14 8.13 -2.57 18.89
CA LEU A 14 7.68 -1.30 18.30
C LEU A 14 7.95 -1.24 16.79
N LEU A 15 9.11 -1.73 16.34
CA LEU A 15 9.46 -1.76 14.92
C LEU A 15 8.59 -2.74 14.12
N SER A 16 8.27 -3.91 14.70
CA SER A 16 7.43 -4.90 14.02
C SER A 16 5.98 -4.42 13.87
N LEU A 17 5.42 -3.74 14.89
CA LEU A 17 4.10 -3.14 14.81
C LEU A 17 4.03 -2.02 13.74
N GLY A 18 5.04 -1.17 13.66
CA GLY A 18 5.10 -0.10 12.65
C GLY A 18 5.17 -0.61 11.21
N ALA A 19 5.88 -1.71 10.97
CA ALA A 19 6.00 -2.32 9.64
C ALA A 19 4.67 -2.92 9.15
N ILE A 20 3.93 -3.60 10.04
CA ILE A 20 2.64 -4.22 9.71
C ILE A 20 1.60 -3.14 9.36
N ALA A 21 1.53 -2.05 10.13
CA ALA A 21 0.59 -0.96 9.86
C ALA A 21 0.82 -0.31 8.48
N LYS A 22 2.09 -0.13 8.07
CA LYS A 22 2.43 0.41 6.75
C LYS A 22 1.97 -0.53 5.63
N GLN A 23 2.18 -1.84 5.81
CA GLN A 23 1.82 -2.85 4.82
C GLN A 23 0.30 -2.98 4.64
N TYR A 24 -0.49 -2.91 5.73
CA TYR A 24 -1.95 -2.92 5.64
C TYR A 24 -2.49 -1.68 4.91
N ASN A 25 -1.88 -0.51 5.12
CA ASN A 25 -2.30 0.71 4.45
C ASN A 25 -2.00 0.66 2.94
N GLU A 26 -0.76 0.30 2.57
CA GLU A 26 -0.35 0.19 1.16
C GLU A 26 -1.19 -0.84 0.39
N ARG A 27 -1.49 -1.99 0.99
CA ARG A 27 -2.32 -3.01 0.35
C ARG A 27 -3.74 -2.51 0.09
N ASN A 28 -4.35 -1.84 1.05
CA ASN A 28 -5.72 -1.35 0.90
C ASN A 28 -5.82 -0.23 -0.16
N HIS A 29 -4.84 0.68 -0.20
CA HIS A 29 -4.77 1.70 -1.26
C HIS A 29 -4.56 1.08 -2.65
N THR A 30 -3.74 0.04 -2.74
CA THR A 30 -3.49 -0.67 -4.00
C THR A 30 -4.73 -1.45 -4.47
N GLU A 31 -5.45 -2.12 -3.56
CA GLU A 31 -6.68 -2.86 -3.91
C GLU A 31 -7.81 -1.94 -4.36
N MET A 32 -7.98 -0.78 -3.71
CA MET A 32 -8.93 0.24 -4.17
C MET A 32 -8.57 0.80 -5.55
N ALA A 33 -7.28 1.04 -5.79
CA ALA A 33 -6.78 1.50 -7.09
C ALA A 33 -7.01 0.46 -8.19
N ILE A 34 -6.76 -0.83 -7.92
CA ILE A 34 -7.04 -1.92 -8.87
C ILE A 34 -8.53 -1.98 -9.19
N LYS A 35 -9.39 -1.89 -8.17
CA LYS A 35 -10.84 -1.94 -8.34
C LYS A 35 -11.38 -0.78 -9.18
N ALA A 36 -10.79 0.40 -9.04
CA ALA A 36 -11.21 1.60 -9.76
C ALA A 36 -10.61 1.71 -11.18
N CYS A 37 -9.35 1.30 -11.36
CA CYS A 37 -8.68 1.33 -12.67
C CYS A 37 -8.87 0.03 -13.48
N GLY A 38 -9.61 -0.95 -12.95
CA GLY A 38 -9.92 -2.24 -13.55
C GLY A 38 -8.79 -3.28 -13.46
N ASN A 39 -7.53 -2.85 -13.57
CA ASN A 39 -6.37 -3.72 -13.44
C ASN A 39 -5.16 -2.94 -12.86
N LYS A 40 -4.21 -3.66 -12.28
CA LYS A 40 -2.99 -3.12 -11.66
C LYS A 40 -2.09 -2.39 -12.66
N ASP A 41 -2.10 -2.81 -13.93
CA ASP A 41 -1.32 -2.21 -15.02
C ASP A 41 -1.85 -0.83 -15.46
N ASN A 42 -3.14 -0.57 -15.18
CA ASN A 42 -3.82 0.69 -15.49
C ASN A 42 -3.63 1.73 -14.39
N ILE A 43 -2.90 1.41 -13.32
CA ILE A 43 -2.59 2.34 -12.26
C ILE A 43 -1.35 3.14 -12.67
N ALA A 44 -1.50 4.46 -12.80
CA ALA A 44 -0.38 5.36 -13.05
C ALA A 44 0.38 5.65 -11.77
N LYS A 45 -0.35 5.85 -10.66
CA LYS A 45 0.22 6.20 -9.36
C LYS A 45 -0.71 5.75 -8.22
N VAL A 46 -0.13 5.29 -7.12
CA VAL A 46 -0.81 5.10 -5.84
C VAL A 46 -0.02 5.86 -4.79
N ASP A 47 -0.69 6.72 -4.04
CA ASP A 47 -0.10 7.42 -2.90
C ASP A 47 -1.05 7.42 -1.69
N SER A 48 -0.60 8.03 -0.60
CA SER A 48 -1.36 8.10 0.65
C SER A 48 -2.58 9.03 0.57
N LYS A 49 -2.74 9.81 -0.51
CA LYS A 49 -3.89 10.68 -0.74
C LYS A 49 -4.92 10.05 -1.68
N GLY A 50 -4.49 9.14 -2.56
CA GLY A 50 -5.38 8.46 -3.49
C GLY A 50 -4.62 7.67 -4.55
N PHE A 51 -5.25 7.47 -5.70
CA PHE A 51 -4.66 6.80 -6.84
C PHE A 51 -5.08 7.49 -8.13
N GLU A 52 -4.20 7.42 -9.13
CA GLU A 52 -4.46 7.91 -10.47
C GLU A 52 -4.46 6.72 -11.43
N CYS A 53 -5.52 6.60 -12.23
CA CYS A 53 -5.55 5.66 -13.33
C CYS A 53 -4.84 6.29 -14.54
N LYS A 54 -4.10 5.48 -15.30
CA LYS A 54 -3.68 5.85 -16.65
C LYS A 54 -4.95 6.15 -17.44
N ASN A 55 -4.95 7.27 -18.17
CA ASN A 55 -6.07 7.65 -19.02
C ASN A 55 -6.24 6.57 -20.10
N VAL A 56 -7.12 5.59 -19.88
CA VAL A 56 -7.55 4.65 -20.92
C VAL A 56 -8.66 5.32 -21.71
N GLN A 57 -8.33 6.44 -22.35
CA GLN A 57 -9.11 6.92 -23.50
C GLN A 57 -8.49 6.28 -24.75
N SER A 58 -8.50 4.95 -24.79
CA SER A 58 -7.97 4.12 -25.87
C SER A 58 -8.49 2.70 -25.68
N LEU A 59 -9.81 2.54 -25.74
CA LEU A 59 -10.53 1.34 -26.21
C LEU A 59 -12.05 1.60 -26.11
N GLU A 60 -12.48 2.78 -26.59
CA GLU A 60 -13.72 2.81 -27.37
C GLU A 60 -13.32 2.42 -28.79
N THR A 61 -13.32 1.11 -29.08
CA THR A 61 -13.58 0.66 -30.44
C THR A 61 -14.77 -0.27 -30.35
N VAL A 62 -15.91 0.33 -30.67
CA VAL A 62 -17.07 -0.33 -31.24
C VAL A 62 -16.60 -1.35 -32.28
N ASP A 63 -16.96 -2.61 -32.07
CA ASP A 63 -17.36 -3.54 -33.13
C ASP A 63 -18.50 -4.40 -32.56
#